data_AF-A0A6J1UN54-F1
#
_entry.id   AF-A0A6J1UN54-F1
#
_cell.length_a   1.000
_cell.length_b   1.000
_cell.length_c   1.000
_cell.angle_alpha   90.00
_cell.angle_beta   90.00
_cell.angle_gamma   90.00
#
_symmetry.space_group_name_H-M   'P 1'
#
loop_
_entity.id
_entity.type
_entity.pdbx_description
1 polymer ?
#
loop_
_entity_poly.entity_id
_entity_poly.type
_entity_poly.pdbx_seq_one_letter_code
_entity_poly.pdbx_strand_id
1 'polypeptide(L)'
;MLGWLRHQWRRKRIRRKSWIFNGRRKNEEGVEMNMNAILEEILIKRSQQKKRTSPLNYKERLFVLTKSMLAYYEGRPEKKYRKGSVDISKIKCVETVKNEDIVIPCQNKYPFQVVYDNSTLYIFAPTAHSRDQWVRNLKEGNCSS
;
A
#
# COMPACT_ATOMS: atom_id res chain seq x y z
N MET A 1 -3.77 42.70 14.37
CA MET A 1 -3.72 42.71 12.89
C MET A 1 -2.45 42.01 12.45
N LEU A 2 -2.58 41.01 11.56
CA LEU A 2 -1.61 40.57 10.52
C LEU A 2 -0.19 40.19 11.01
N GLY A 3 0.45 39.08 10.68
CA GLY A 3 0.25 38.09 9.62
C GLY A 3 1.56 37.26 9.51
N TRP A 4 1.40 35.95 9.37
CA TRP A 4 2.24 34.95 8.69
C TRP A 4 3.67 35.28 8.20
N LEU A 5 4.66 34.43 8.55
CA LEU A 5 5.43 33.51 7.67
C LEU A 5 6.73 33.07 8.41
N ARG A 6 6.90 31.82 8.82
CA ARG A 6 7.42 30.64 8.08
C ARG A 6 8.98 30.57 8.03
N HIS A 7 9.46 29.34 8.17
CA HIS A 7 10.84 28.82 7.97
C HIS A 7 11.78 28.82 9.17
N GLN A 8 11.97 27.64 9.78
CA GLN A 8 13.27 26.97 9.83
C GLN A 8 13.08 25.47 10.14
N TRP A 9 13.26 24.65 9.11
CA TRP A 9 13.54 23.22 9.24
C TRP A 9 14.89 23.06 9.98
N ARG A 10 14.87 22.63 11.25
CA ARG A 10 16.09 22.20 11.95
C ARG A 10 15.94 20.79 12.51
N ARG A 11 16.76 19.92 11.92
CA ARG A 11 17.25 18.62 12.39
C ARG A 11 17.04 18.38 13.90
N LYS A 12 16.24 17.37 14.25
CA LYS A 12 16.44 16.60 15.49
C LYS A 12 16.82 15.17 15.13
N ARG A 13 18.15 14.99 15.13
CA ARG A 13 18.86 13.72 15.25
C ARG A 13 18.41 13.05 16.56
N ILE A 14 17.72 11.90 16.48
CA ILE A 14 17.43 11.08 17.66
C ILE A 14 18.00 9.67 17.46
N ARG A 15 19.02 9.42 18.29
CA ARG A 15 19.64 8.18 18.78
C ARG A 15 19.26 6.87 18.07
N ARG A 16 20.27 6.32 17.39
CA ARG A 16 20.46 4.88 17.15
C ARG A 16 20.33 4.13 18.48
N LYS A 17 19.38 3.19 18.58
CA LYS A 17 19.51 2.03 19.46
C LYS A 17 19.72 0.82 18.57
N SER A 18 20.87 0.20 18.77
CA SER A 18 21.26 -1.09 18.22
C SER A 18 20.17 -2.12 18.52
N TRP A 19 19.70 -2.80 17.48
CA TRP A 19 19.11 -4.11 17.58
C TRP A 19 19.95 -5.01 16.69
N ILE A 20 20.80 -5.79 17.33
CA ILE A 20 21.49 -6.92 16.72
C ILE A 20 20.38 -7.93 16.41
N PHE A 21 19.94 -7.99 15.16
CA PHE A 21 19.09 -9.07 14.68
C PHE A 21 19.96 -10.00 13.84
N ASN A 22 20.41 -11.08 14.46
CA ASN A 22 21.01 -12.20 13.79
C ASN A 22 19.86 -12.96 13.10
N GLY A 23 19.85 -12.98 11.76
CA GLY A 23 18.74 -13.57 11.02
C GLY A 23 19.00 -13.62 9.52
N ARG A 24 19.88 -14.54 9.12
CA ARG A 24 19.94 -15.20 7.81
C ARG A 24 19.45 -14.37 6.62
N ARG A 25 20.40 -13.66 5.98
CA ARG A 25 20.23 -13.17 4.60
C ARG A 25 19.89 -14.35 3.71
N LYS A 26 18.70 -14.37 3.12
CA LYS A 26 18.52 -14.94 1.79
C LYS A 26 18.57 -13.78 0.81
N ASN A 27 19.70 -13.70 0.13
CA ASN A 27 19.87 -12.98 -1.12
C ASN A 27 19.04 -13.64 -2.22
N GLU A 28 18.82 -12.86 -3.29
CA GLU A 28 18.59 -13.35 -4.66
C GLU A 28 17.27 -14.07 -4.93
N GLU A 29 16.23 -13.28 -5.17
CA GLU A 29 15.37 -13.50 -6.33
C GLU A 29 15.26 -12.15 -7.05
N GLY A 30 16.18 -11.95 -8.00
CA GLY A 30 16.02 -10.97 -9.06
C GLY A 30 14.70 -11.25 -9.75
N VAL A 31 13.92 -10.20 -9.95
CA VAL A 31 12.52 -10.27 -10.33
C VAL A 31 12.39 -10.89 -11.71
N GLU A 32 12.12 -12.20 -11.74
CA GLU A 32 11.37 -12.81 -12.82
C GLU A 32 9.99 -12.12 -12.78
N MET A 33 9.83 -11.08 -13.60
CA MET A 33 8.56 -10.39 -13.74
C MET A 33 7.59 -11.41 -14.33
N ASN A 34 6.83 -12.02 -13.42
CA ASN A 34 5.88 -13.07 -13.67
C ASN A 34 5.00 -12.69 -14.87
N MET A 35 5.12 -13.43 -15.98
CA MET A 35 4.26 -13.27 -17.17
C MET A 35 2.75 -13.50 -16.87
N ASN A 36 2.39 -13.72 -15.61
CA ASN A 36 1.03 -13.88 -15.10
C ASN A 36 0.54 -12.71 -14.23
N ALA A 37 1.19 -11.54 -14.26
CA ALA A 37 0.66 -10.33 -13.63
C ALA A 37 -0.56 -9.83 -14.40
N ILE A 38 -1.72 -9.78 -13.73
CA ILE A 38 -2.99 -9.31 -14.28
C ILE A 38 -3.01 -7.78 -14.28
N LEU A 39 -2.62 -7.17 -13.15
CA LEU A 39 -2.55 -5.72 -12.98
C LEU A 39 -1.25 -5.32 -12.31
N GLU A 40 -0.62 -4.26 -12.79
CA GLU A 40 0.51 -3.60 -12.14
C GLU A 40 0.28 -2.09 -12.17
N GLU A 41 0.27 -1.44 -11.00
CA GLU A 41 0.08 0.02 -10.92
C GLU A 41 0.69 0.59 -9.64
N ILE A 42 1.13 1.85 -9.70
CA ILE A 42 1.58 2.59 -8.54
C ILE A 42 0.36 3.17 -7.81
N LEU A 43 0.11 2.71 -6.59
CA LEU A 43 -1.01 3.13 -5.77
C LEU A 43 -0.53 3.61 -4.38
N ILE A 44 -1.36 4.40 -3.70
CA ILE A 44 -1.05 4.85 -2.34
C ILE A 44 -1.67 3.90 -1.33
N LYS A 45 -0.83 3.28 -0.51
CA LYS A 45 -1.23 2.45 0.63
C LYS A 45 -1.31 3.29 1.91
N ARG A 46 -2.40 3.16 2.66
CA ARG A 46 -2.48 3.66 4.05
C ARG A 46 -1.93 2.64 5.03
N SER A 47 -1.16 3.09 6.01
CA SER A 47 -0.72 2.25 7.14
C SER A 47 -1.90 1.90 8.04
N GLN A 48 -1.95 0.67 8.53
CA GLN A 48 -2.83 0.32 9.64
C GLN A 48 -2.32 1.01 10.90
N GLN A 49 -3.15 1.83 11.51
CA GLN A 49 -2.80 2.57 12.70
C GLN A 49 -2.84 1.63 13.92
N LYS A 50 -1.68 1.22 14.43
CA LYS A 50 -1.58 0.33 15.60
C LYS A 50 -1.86 1.03 16.94
N LYS A 51 -1.79 2.37 17.00
CA LYS A 51 -2.04 3.18 18.20
C LYS A 51 -2.86 4.42 17.85
N ARG A 52 -3.86 4.76 18.66
CA ARG A 52 -4.79 5.88 18.44
C ARG A 52 -4.12 7.25 18.21
N THR A 53 -2.90 7.46 18.74
CA THR A 53 -2.15 8.72 18.62
C THR A 53 -1.13 8.74 17.47
N SER A 54 -0.94 7.62 16.76
CA SER A 54 0.06 7.56 15.68
C SER A 54 -0.48 8.18 14.39
N PRO A 55 0.33 8.99 13.67
CA PRO A 55 -0.12 9.62 12.44
C PRO A 55 -0.43 8.59 11.36
N LEU A 56 -1.48 8.85 10.58
CA LEU A 56 -1.81 8.08 9.39
C LEU A 56 -0.72 8.27 8.33
N ASN A 57 -0.06 7.19 7.94
CA ASN A 57 1.02 7.22 6.97
C ASN A 57 0.54 6.74 5.61
N TYR A 58 0.73 7.57 4.59
CA TYR A 58 0.39 7.28 3.20
C TYR A 58 1.69 7.03 2.44
N LYS A 59 1.78 5.86 1.82
CA LYS A 59 2.99 5.42 1.12
C LYS A 59 2.65 4.92 -0.27
N GLU A 60 3.28 5.52 -1.26
CA GLU A 60 3.25 5.04 -2.63
C GLU A 60 3.97 3.69 -2.75
N ARG A 61 3.32 2.72 -3.40
CA ARG A 61 3.81 1.36 -3.59
C ARG A 61 3.41 0.87 -4.98
N LEU A 62 4.28 0.11 -5.62
CA LEU A 62 3.93 -0.62 -6.83
C LEU A 62 3.15 -1.85 -6.41
N PHE A 63 1.86 -1.91 -6.74
CA PHE A 63 1.02 -3.07 -6.53
C PHE A 63 1.03 -3.96 -7.77
N VAL A 64 1.12 -5.26 -7.55
CA VAL A 64 1.10 -6.28 -8.60
C VAL A 64 0.08 -7.34 -8.20
N LEU A 65 -0.95 -7.50 -9.01
CA LEU A 65 -1.97 -8.54 -8.87
C LEU A 65 -1.62 -9.72 -9.77
N THR A 66 -1.54 -10.91 -9.19
CA THR A 66 -1.51 -12.18 -9.91
C THR A 66 -2.78 -12.98 -9.58
N LYS A 67 -2.98 -14.11 -10.27
CA LYS A 67 -4.09 -15.03 -9.97
C LYS A 67 -4.04 -15.58 -8.52
N SER A 68 -2.85 -15.64 -7.92
CA SER A 68 -2.65 -16.26 -6.60
C SER A 68 -2.43 -15.27 -5.46
N MET A 69 -1.88 -14.08 -5.74
CA MET A 69 -1.60 -13.08 -4.70
C MET A 69 -1.66 -11.64 -5.21
N LEU A 70 -1.93 -10.73 -4.28
CA LEU A 70 -1.72 -9.30 -4.39
C LEU A 70 -0.42 -8.93 -3.66
N ALA A 71 0.65 -8.61 -4.40
CA ALA A 71 1.93 -8.19 -3.84
C ALA A 71 2.13 -6.68 -3.97
N TYR A 72 2.91 -6.09 -3.04
CA TYR A 72 3.31 -4.69 -3.15
C TYR A 72 4.79 -4.46 -2.85
N TYR A 73 5.41 -3.61 -3.67
CA TYR A 73 6.84 -3.35 -3.70
C TYR A 73 7.15 -1.90 -3.34
N GLU A 74 8.36 -1.66 -2.85
CA GLU A 74 8.88 -0.30 -2.71
C GLU A 74 9.08 0.30 -4.11
N GLY A 75 8.41 1.43 -4.40
CA GLY A 75 8.44 2.09 -5.70
C GLY A 75 9.74 2.82 -6.03
N ARG A 76 10.91 2.26 -5.65
CA ARG A 76 12.22 2.81 -6.02
C ARG A 76 12.74 2.10 -7.27
N PRO A 77 13.22 2.84 -8.28
CA PRO A 77 13.62 2.28 -9.57
C PRO A 77 14.82 1.32 -9.47
N GLU A 78 15.62 1.42 -8.42
CA GLU A 78 16.88 0.67 -8.31
C GLU A 78 16.69 -0.76 -7.79
N LYS A 79 15.68 -1.04 -6.95
CA LYS A 79 15.42 -2.38 -6.38
C LYS A 79 13.95 -2.56 -6.01
N LYS A 80 13.25 -3.47 -6.71
CA LYS A 80 11.89 -3.92 -6.36
C LYS A 80 11.92 -4.80 -5.09
N TYR A 81 12.00 -4.18 -3.91
CA TYR A 81 11.91 -4.90 -2.64
C TYR A 81 10.44 -5.17 -2.26
N ARG A 82 10.03 -6.45 -2.20
CA ARG A 82 8.68 -6.85 -1.78
C ARG A 82 8.45 -6.47 -0.32
N LYS A 83 7.53 -5.55 -0.06
CA LYS A 83 7.18 -5.11 1.31
C LYS A 83 6.12 -5.99 1.96
N GLY A 84 5.30 -6.66 1.15
CA GLY A 84 4.31 -7.61 1.61
C GLY A 84 3.52 -8.20 0.45
N SER A 85 2.76 -9.22 0.77
CA SER A 85 1.82 -9.89 -0.13
C SER A 85 0.59 -10.32 0.65
N VAL A 86 -0.53 -10.41 -0.05
CA VAL A 86 -1.80 -10.93 0.43
C VAL A 86 -2.22 -12.01 -0.55
N ASP A 87 -2.42 -13.23 -0.09
CA ASP A 87 -2.90 -14.32 -0.94
C ASP A 87 -4.37 -14.06 -1.30
N ILE A 88 -4.75 -14.31 -2.55
CA ILE A 88 -6.13 -14.06 -3.02
C ILE A 88 -7.13 -14.89 -2.20
N SER A 89 -6.80 -16.13 -1.87
CA SER A 89 -7.62 -17.02 -1.03
C SER A 89 -7.90 -16.49 0.38
N LYS A 90 -7.09 -15.56 0.88
CA LYS A 90 -7.29 -14.94 2.21
C LYS A 90 -8.12 -13.67 2.17
N ILE A 91 -8.40 -13.15 0.98
CA ILE A 91 -9.20 -11.95 0.80
C ILE A 91 -10.66 -12.32 1.05
N LYS A 92 -11.25 -11.73 2.08
CA LYS A 92 -12.66 -11.93 2.44
C LYS A 92 -13.57 -10.98 1.67
N CYS A 93 -13.14 -9.74 1.44
CA CYS A 93 -13.97 -8.74 0.80
C CYS A 93 -13.12 -7.64 0.13
N VAL A 94 -13.59 -7.13 -1.00
CA VAL A 94 -13.02 -5.96 -1.69
C VAL A 94 -14.12 -4.99 -2.06
N GLU A 95 -14.03 -3.75 -1.58
CA GLU A 95 -15.09 -2.76 -1.74
C GLU A 95 -14.53 -1.37 -2.05
N THR A 96 -15.31 -0.60 -2.82
CA THR A 96 -15.07 0.83 -3.00
C THR A 96 -15.49 1.56 -1.74
N VAL A 97 -14.67 2.52 -1.29
CA VAL A 97 -14.97 3.31 -0.10
C VAL A 97 -15.56 4.65 -0.54
N LYS A 98 -16.75 4.99 -0.03
CA LYS A 98 -17.38 6.29 -0.31
C LYS A 98 -16.70 7.39 0.50
N ASN A 99 -16.45 8.54 -0.13
CA ASN A 99 -15.63 9.64 0.40
C ASN A 99 -16.46 10.75 1.08
N GLU A 100 -17.65 10.43 1.57
CA GLU A 100 -18.68 11.45 1.78
C GLU A 100 -18.28 12.50 2.84
N ASP A 101 -17.40 12.19 3.79
CA ASP A 101 -17.03 13.14 4.87
C ASP A 101 -15.53 13.19 5.23
N ILE A 102 -14.65 12.55 4.45
CA ILE A 102 -13.22 12.45 4.80
C ILE A 102 -12.38 13.23 3.79
N VAL A 103 -11.76 14.33 4.25
CA VAL A 103 -10.71 15.00 3.50
C VAL A 103 -9.54 14.03 3.35
N ILE A 104 -9.38 13.47 2.15
CA ILE A 104 -8.26 12.60 1.82
C ILE A 104 -6.99 13.47 1.74
N PRO A 105 -5.99 13.28 2.61
CA PRO A 105 -4.80 14.12 2.63
C PRO A 105 -3.80 13.79 1.51
N CYS A 106 -4.09 12.80 0.66
CA CYS A 106 -3.25 12.39 -0.48
C CYS A 106 -3.85 12.77 -1.84
N GLN A 107 -2.99 12.83 -2.86
CA GLN A 107 -3.37 13.22 -4.23
C GLN A 107 -4.37 12.24 -4.88
N ASN A 108 -4.34 10.96 -4.49
CA ASN A 108 -5.23 9.94 -5.01
C ASN A 108 -6.58 9.98 -4.27
N LYS A 109 -7.66 10.30 -5.00
CA LYS A 109 -8.99 10.54 -4.43
C LYS A 109 -9.93 9.33 -4.47
N TYR A 110 -9.50 8.20 -5.04
CA TYR A 110 -10.37 7.04 -5.29
C TYR A 110 -9.98 5.85 -4.41
N PRO A 111 -10.44 5.79 -3.14
CA PRO A 111 -10.10 4.68 -2.27
C PRO A 111 -10.92 3.43 -2.52
N PHE A 112 -10.28 2.30 -2.24
CA PHE A 112 -10.92 1.01 -2.06
C PHE A 112 -10.24 0.28 -0.90
N GLN A 113 -10.95 -0.69 -0.33
CA GLN A 113 -10.48 -1.50 0.78
C GLN A 113 -10.43 -2.97 0.40
N VAL A 114 -9.40 -3.66 0.87
CA VAL A 114 -9.22 -5.10 0.75
C VAL A 114 -9.17 -5.67 2.16
N VAL A 115 -10.20 -6.42 2.54
CA VAL A 115 -10.30 -7.12 3.83
C VAL A 115 -9.69 -8.50 3.64
N TYR A 116 -8.66 -8.83 4.41
CA TYR A 116 -7.99 -10.12 4.38
C TYR A 116 -7.69 -10.58 5.80
N ASP A 117 -7.87 -11.87 6.06
CA ASP A 117 -7.77 -12.44 7.42
C ASP A 117 -8.53 -11.59 8.46
N ASN A 118 -7.80 -10.90 9.35
CA ASN A 118 -8.31 -10.02 10.41
C ASN A 118 -7.82 -8.56 10.22
N SER A 119 -7.50 -8.18 8.99
CA SER A 119 -6.86 -6.91 8.65
C SER A 119 -7.52 -6.27 7.43
N THR A 120 -7.53 -4.94 7.40
CA THR A 120 -8.02 -4.18 6.25
C THR A 120 -6.89 -3.37 5.65
N LEU A 121 -6.72 -3.51 4.34
CA LEU A 121 -5.79 -2.75 3.53
C LEU A 121 -6.56 -1.65 2.79
N TYR A 122 -6.22 -0.40 3.07
CA TYR A 122 -6.79 0.76 2.39
C TYR A 122 -5.82 1.24 1.31
N ILE A 123 -6.31 1.30 0.08
CA ILE A 123 -5.54 1.67 -1.12
C ILE A 123 -6.25 2.81 -1.83
N PHE A 124 -5.49 3.76 -2.34
CA PHE A 124 -6.00 4.94 -3.05
C PHE A 124 -5.47 4.91 -4.48
N ALA A 125 -6.38 4.84 -5.44
CA ALA A 125 -6.10 4.87 -6.86
C ALA A 125 -6.06 6.29 -7.42
N PRO A 126 -5.25 6.53 -8.47
CA PRO A 126 -5.14 7.86 -9.09
C PRO A 126 -6.44 8.25 -9.82
N THR A 127 -7.17 7.28 -10.39
CA THR A 127 -8.41 7.49 -11.15
C THR A 127 -9.53 6.56 -10.69
N ALA A 128 -10.78 6.94 -10.94
CA ALA A 128 -11.95 6.08 -10.68
C ALA A 128 -11.88 4.78 -11.50
N HIS A 129 -11.46 4.88 -12.75
CA HIS A 129 -11.31 3.74 -13.64
C HIS A 129 -10.30 2.72 -13.10
N SER A 130 -9.13 3.18 -12.65
CA SER A 130 -8.13 2.33 -11.99
C SER A 130 -8.75 1.63 -10.78
N ARG A 131 -9.38 2.37 -9.86
CA ARG A 131 -10.06 1.78 -8.69
C ARG A 131 -11.02 0.66 -9.10
N ASP A 132 -11.89 0.92 -10.07
CA ASP A 132 -12.92 -0.03 -10.48
C ASP A 132 -12.31 -1.27 -11.15
N GLN A 133 -11.24 -1.08 -11.93
CA GLN A 133 -10.47 -2.18 -12.51
C GLN A 133 -9.83 -3.05 -11.43
N TRP A 134 -9.20 -2.45 -10.42
CA TRP A 134 -8.61 -3.18 -9.28
C TRP A 134 -9.67 -3.95 -8.50
N VAL A 135 -10.78 -3.30 -8.14
CA VAL A 135 -11.89 -3.93 -7.41
C VAL A 135 -12.48 -5.09 -8.18
N ARG A 136 -12.69 -4.94 -9.51
CA ARG A 136 -13.23 -5.99 -10.37
C ARG A 136 -12.30 -7.20 -10.42
N ASN A 137 -11.02 -6.99 -10.76
CA ASN A 137 -10.06 -8.08 -10.91
C ASN A 137 -9.81 -8.82 -9.59
N LEU A 138 -9.80 -8.11 -8.46
CA LEU A 138 -9.67 -8.73 -7.14
C LEU A 138 -10.91 -9.57 -6.78
N LYS A 139 -12.12 -9.12 -7.16
CA LYS A 139 -13.35 -9.90 -6.96
C LYS A 139 -13.39 -11.12 -7.86
N GLU A 140 -13.04 -11.00 -9.13
CA GLU A 140 -12.99 -12.12 -10.07
C GLU A 140 -11.98 -13.18 -9.62
N GLY A 141 -10.82 -12.76 -9.11
CA GLY A 141 -9.83 -13.66 -8.50
C GLY A 141 -10.36 -14.43 -7.29
N ASN A 142 -11.23 -13.81 -6.48
CA ASN A 142 -11.85 -14.46 -5.32
C ASN A 142 -13.02 -15.39 -5.67
N CYS A 143 -13.78 -15.10 -6.74
CA CYS A 143 -14.94 -15.92 -7.13
C CYS A 143 -14.56 -17.23 -7.86
N SER A 144 -13.29 -17.37 -8.27
CA SER A 144 -12.82 -18.51 -9.07
C SER A 144 -12.30 -19.69 -8.23
N SER A 145 -12.36 -19.59 -6.90
CA SER A 145 -11.80 -20.56 -5.94
C SER A 145 -12.87 -21.29 -5.14
#